data_AF-A0AAW5KJE0-F1
#
_entry.id   AF-A0AAW5KJE0-F1
#
_cell.length_a   1.000
_cell.length_b   1.000
_cell.length_c   1.000
_cell.angle_alpha   90.00
_cell.angle_beta   90.00
_cell.angle_gamma   90.00
#
_symmetry.space_group_name_H-M   'P 1'
#
loop_
_entity.id
_entity.type
_entity.pdbx_description
1 polymer ?
#
loop_
_entity_poly.entity_id
_entity_poly.type
_entity_poly.pdbx_seq_one_letter_code
_entity_poly.pdbx_strand_id
1 'polypeptide(L)'
;MEIYRSDRKKDFSDFLTADSHRRGGRRSILSALPVYTMDNDLLNSILDRNGIDDRRGRDIKAYVSERKKRVESILETMTIEDEICCLSREEFETRPHALDLSGVFCASDVLYSYDDYSAHLKSTERYVQTHENYSLKYAKRQTFCNLQILIHEGQWAMISKCNAPAIHFVIRHPKLLSALENFIPPVIEDQ
;
A
#
# COMPACT_ATOMS: atom_id res chain seq x y z
N MET A 1 5.15 -21.25 0.43
CA MET A 1 4.41 -20.01 0.10
C MET A 1 3.27 -19.92 1.09
N GLU A 2 3.16 -18.81 1.82
CA GLU A 2 2.05 -18.59 2.75
C GLU A 2 0.97 -17.76 2.06
N ILE A 3 -0.29 -18.06 2.34
CA ILE A 3 -1.44 -17.37 1.77
C ILE A 3 -2.30 -16.83 2.90
N TYR A 4 -2.63 -15.54 2.83
CA TYR A 4 -3.54 -14.88 3.76
C TYR A 4 -4.80 -14.43 3.02
N ARG A 5 -5.95 -14.78 3.60
CA ARG A 5 -7.30 -14.40 3.18
C ARG A 5 -8.04 -13.86 4.41
N SER A 6 -9.29 -13.45 4.24
CA SER A 6 -10.09 -12.80 5.30
C SER A 6 -10.22 -13.62 6.59
N ASP A 7 -10.26 -14.96 6.47
CA ASP A 7 -10.28 -15.90 7.60
C ASP A 7 -9.00 -15.89 8.44
N ARG A 8 -7.89 -15.40 7.88
CA ARG A 8 -6.58 -15.29 8.51
C ARG A 8 -6.14 -13.84 8.78
N LYS A 9 -7.10 -12.92 8.92
CA LYS A 9 -6.84 -11.49 9.19
C LYS A 9 -5.93 -11.26 10.40
N LYS A 10 -6.15 -11.99 11.49
CA LYS A 10 -5.33 -11.86 12.70
C LYS A 10 -3.89 -12.32 12.46
N ASP A 11 -3.71 -13.52 11.90
CA ASP A 11 -2.39 -14.04 11.55
C ASP A 11 -1.61 -13.08 10.63
N PHE A 12 -2.32 -12.44 9.70
CA PHE A 12 -1.72 -11.47 8.77
C PHE A 12 -1.22 -10.21 9.50
N SER A 13 -2.04 -9.63 10.40
CA SER A 13 -1.63 -8.49 11.21
C SER A 13 -0.48 -8.84 12.17
N ASP A 14 -0.54 -10.02 12.81
CA ASP A 14 0.52 -10.50 13.69
C ASP A 14 1.84 -10.70 12.92
N PHE A 15 1.77 -11.27 11.71
CA PHE A 15 2.92 -11.42 10.81
C PHE A 15 3.57 -10.07 10.49
N LEU A 16 2.80 -9.08 10.06
CA LEU A 16 3.33 -7.75 9.73
C LEU A 16 3.88 -7.01 10.95
N THR A 17 3.26 -7.19 12.13
CA THR A 17 3.74 -6.61 13.39
C THR A 17 5.04 -7.25 13.86
N ALA A 18 5.17 -8.58 13.75
CA ALA A 18 6.44 -9.25 14.04
C ALA A 18 7.55 -8.80 13.07
N ASP A 19 7.18 -8.53 11.81
CA ASP A 19 8.12 -8.12 10.78
C ASP A 19 8.67 -6.70 10.96
N SER A 20 7.90 -5.77 11.53
CA SER A 20 8.37 -4.38 11.73
C SER A 20 9.62 -4.26 12.61
N HIS A 21 9.91 -5.27 13.43
CA HIS A 21 11.09 -5.30 14.29
C HIS A 21 12.30 -6.00 13.64
N ARG A 22 12.14 -6.61 12.46
CA ARG A 22 13.21 -7.31 11.74
C ARG A 22 14.00 -6.32 10.87
N ARG A 23 15.33 -6.42 10.86
CA ARG A 23 16.19 -5.54 10.05
C ARG A 23 16.11 -5.85 8.55
N GLY A 24 16.24 -4.81 7.73
CA GLY A 24 16.34 -4.88 6.26
C GLY A 24 15.80 -3.60 5.60
N GLY A 25 16.11 -3.34 4.33
CA GLY A 25 15.40 -2.33 3.56
C GLY A 25 13.99 -2.82 3.23
N ARG A 26 13.04 -1.89 3.10
CA ARG A 26 11.71 -2.17 2.57
C ARG A 26 11.56 -1.46 1.25
N ARG A 27 11.06 -2.20 0.25
CA ARG A 27 10.70 -1.64 -1.05
C ARG A 27 9.28 -2.05 -1.39
N SER A 28 8.49 -1.14 -1.92
CA SER A 28 7.13 -1.44 -2.37
C SER A 28 6.91 -0.98 -3.80
N ILE A 29 6.14 -1.76 -4.57
CA ILE A 29 5.58 -1.33 -5.86
C ILE A 29 4.07 -1.31 -5.67
N LEU A 30 3.53 -0.10 -5.58
CA LEU A 30 2.17 0.13 -5.11
C LEU A 30 1.21 0.45 -6.26
N SER A 31 0.01 -0.11 -6.20
CA SER A 31 -1.09 0.24 -7.10
C SER A 31 -1.92 1.44 -6.63
N ALA A 32 -1.76 1.83 -5.36
CA ALA A 32 -2.48 2.94 -4.74
C ALA A 32 -1.54 3.66 -3.76
N LEU A 33 -1.82 4.93 -3.48
CA LEU A 33 -1.03 5.70 -2.53
C LEU A 33 -1.05 5.05 -1.14
N PRO A 34 0.09 5.05 -0.42
CA PRO A 34 0.22 4.39 0.87
C PRO A 34 -0.66 5.04 1.93
N VAL A 35 -1.69 4.33 2.42
CA VAL A 35 -2.67 4.91 3.37
C VAL A 35 -2.08 5.45 4.68
N TYR A 36 -0.84 5.10 5.01
CA TYR A 36 -0.14 5.62 6.19
C TYR A 36 0.38 7.05 6.00
N THR A 37 0.47 7.57 4.77
CA THR A 37 0.83 8.97 4.50
C THR A 37 -0.41 9.88 4.43
N MET A 38 -1.62 9.31 4.50
CA MET A 38 -2.88 10.06 4.42
C MET A 38 -3.16 10.84 5.71
N ASP A 39 -3.65 12.07 5.57
CA ASP A 39 -4.19 12.84 6.69
C ASP A 39 -5.50 12.24 7.22
N ASN A 40 -5.71 12.29 8.54
CA ASN A 40 -6.90 11.68 9.15
C ASN A 40 -8.21 12.37 8.73
N ASP A 41 -8.18 13.68 8.51
CA ASP A 41 -9.35 14.44 8.05
C ASP A 41 -9.73 14.09 6.61
N LEU A 42 -8.73 13.83 5.76
CA LEU A 42 -8.95 13.34 4.41
C LEU A 42 -9.56 11.93 4.44
N LEU A 43 -9.03 11.03 5.28
CA LEU A 43 -9.61 9.69 5.46
C LEU A 43 -11.08 9.78 5.87
N ASN A 44 -11.42 10.61 6.86
CA ASN A 44 -12.80 10.80 7.30
C ASN A 44 -13.70 11.26 6.14
N SER A 45 -13.28 12.27 5.40
CA SER A 45 -14.04 12.81 4.27
C SER A 45 -14.28 11.78 3.16
N ILE A 46 -13.28 10.95 2.86
CA ILE A 46 -13.40 9.85 1.88
C ILE A 46 -14.42 8.81 2.35
N LEU A 47 -14.37 8.42 3.63
CA LEU A 47 -15.29 7.42 4.19
C LEU A 47 -16.74 7.94 4.19
N ASP A 48 -16.95 9.19 4.58
CA ASP A 48 -18.28 9.81 4.62
C ASP A 48 -18.89 9.89 3.21
N ARG A 49 -18.10 10.32 2.21
CA ARG A 49 -18.58 10.37 0.81
C ARG A 49 -18.91 8.98 0.26
N ASN A 50 -18.15 7.95 0.63
CA ASN A 50 -18.40 6.58 0.21
C ASN A 50 -19.58 5.93 0.98
N GLY A 51 -20.24 6.65 1.90
CA GLY A 51 -21.38 6.14 2.66
C GLY A 51 -21.01 4.96 3.57
N ILE A 52 -19.79 4.98 4.11
CA ILE A 52 -19.27 3.90 4.96
C ILE A 52 -19.95 3.95 6.33
N ASP A 53 -20.51 2.82 6.77
CA ASP A 53 -21.16 2.72 8.07
C ASP A 53 -20.16 2.89 9.24
N ASP A 54 -20.66 3.32 10.40
CA ASP A 54 -19.82 3.63 11.57
C ASP A 54 -18.93 2.47 12.02
N ARG A 55 -19.43 1.23 11.95
CA ARG A 55 -18.67 0.05 12.38
C ARG A 55 -17.49 -0.15 11.44
N ARG A 56 -17.74 -0.18 10.14
CA ARG A 56 -16.71 -0.33 9.12
C ARG A 56 -15.74 0.85 9.11
N GLY A 57 -16.25 2.08 9.30
CA GLY A 57 -15.45 3.28 9.39
C GLY A 57 -14.45 3.22 10.55
N ARG A 58 -14.88 2.73 11.73
CA ARG A 58 -13.97 2.50 12.87
C ARG A 58 -12.88 1.47 12.55
N ASP A 59 -13.23 0.35 11.90
CA ASP A 59 -12.27 -0.69 11.55
C ASP A 59 -11.20 -0.19 10.56
N ILE A 60 -11.61 0.62 9.57
CA ILE A 60 -10.69 1.22 8.60
C ILE A 60 -9.76 2.23 9.29
N LYS A 61 -10.30 3.11 10.15
CA LYS A 61 -9.50 4.10 10.90
C LYS A 61 -8.50 3.42 11.83
N ALA A 62 -8.92 2.36 12.53
CA ALA A 62 -8.04 1.57 13.39
C ALA A 62 -6.88 0.95 12.59
N TYR A 63 -7.18 0.39 11.42
CA TYR A 63 -6.15 -0.16 10.53
C TYR A 63 -5.17 0.88 10.01
N VAL A 64 -5.65 2.02 9.53
CA VAL A 64 -4.77 3.10 9.07
C VAL A 64 -3.88 3.58 10.21
N SER A 65 -4.41 3.71 11.42
CA SER A 65 -3.64 4.08 12.61
C SER A 65 -2.57 3.04 12.97
N GLU A 66 -2.91 1.75 12.93
CA GLU A 66 -1.96 0.65 13.17
C GLU A 66 -0.85 0.65 12.10
N ARG A 67 -1.21 0.84 10.83
CA ARG A 67 -0.25 0.89 9.72
C ARG A 67 0.71 2.07 9.87
N LYS A 68 0.20 3.25 10.26
CA LYS A 68 1.05 4.42 10.61
C LYS A 68 2.06 4.06 11.69
N LYS A 69 1.60 3.56 12.84
CA LYS A 69 2.48 3.17 13.96
C LYS A 69 3.56 2.16 13.55
N ARG A 70 3.19 1.18 12.73
CA ARG A 70 4.12 0.17 12.22
C ARG A 70 5.20 0.79 11.34
N VAL A 71 4.80 1.68 10.43
CA VAL A 71 5.72 2.37 9.52
C VAL A 71 6.67 3.28 10.31
N GLU A 72 6.16 4.07 11.26
CA GLU A 72 7.01 4.90 12.12
C GLU A 72 8.06 4.06 12.85
N SER A 73 7.67 2.92 13.44
CA SER A 73 8.60 2.02 14.12
C SER A 73 9.68 1.44 13.19
N ILE A 74 9.35 1.21 11.92
CA ILE A 74 10.34 0.77 10.92
C ILE A 74 11.30 1.93 10.60
N LEU A 75 10.77 3.12 10.36
CA LEU A 75 11.54 4.31 9.96
C LEU A 75 12.47 4.83 11.06
N GLU A 76 12.27 4.46 12.33
CA GLU A 76 13.21 4.75 13.41
C GLU A 76 14.61 4.14 13.17
N THR A 77 14.69 3.00 12.48
CA THR A 77 15.96 2.25 12.35
C THR A 77 16.24 1.66 10.96
N MET A 78 15.27 1.69 10.05
CA MET A 78 15.36 1.12 8.71
C MET A 78 14.77 2.10 7.68
N THR A 79 14.93 1.78 6.40
CA THR A 79 14.41 2.58 5.29
C THR A 79 13.20 1.93 4.64
N ILE A 80 12.31 2.76 4.10
CA ILE A 80 11.19 2.36 3.24
C ILE A 80 11.27 3.17 1.95
N GLU A 81 11.26 2.47 0.82
CA GLU A 81 11.15 3.04 -0.51
C GLU A 81 9.84 2.58 -1.16
N ASP A 82 8.92 3.51 -1.40
CA ASP A 82 7.68 3.22 -2.12
C ASP A 82 7.75 3.71 -3.57
N GLU A 83 7.35 2.85 -4.49
CA GLU A 83 7.21 3.16 -5.91
C GLU A 83 5.73 3.32 -6.26
N ILE A 84 5.35 4.51 -6.74
CA ILE A 84 3.97 4.87 -7.10
C ILE A 84 3.90 5.43 -8.52
N CYS A 85 2.74 5.35 -9.17
CA CYS A 85 2.47 6.14 -10.38
C CYS A 85 1.76 7.44 -9.99
N CYS A 86 2.28 8.56 -10.50
CA CYS A 86 1.57 9.83 -10.48
C CYS A 86 0.60 9.83 -11.67
N LEU A 87 -0.70 9.94 -11.40
CA LEU A 87 -1.75 9.90 -12.42
C LEU A 87 -2.22 11.32 -12.71
N SER A 88 -2.32 11.66 -14.00
CA SER A 88 -3.07 12.85 -14.42
C SER A 88 -4.57 12.66 -14.15
N ARG A 89 -5.35 13.72 -14.25
CA ARG A 89 -6.82 13.64 -14.16
C ARG A 89 -7.38 12.73 -15.24
N GLU A 90 -6.91 12.88 -16.47
CA GLU A 90 -7.35 12.09 -17.62
C GLU A 90 -7.06 10.61 -17.41
N GLU A 91 -5.86 10.27 -16.93
CA GLU A 91 -5.47 8.88 -16.62
C GLU A 91 -6.30 8.30 -15.49
N PHE A 92 -6.52 9.07 -14.42
CA PHE A 92 -7.31 8.67 -13.27
C PHE A 92 -8.77 8.39 -13.66
N GLU A 93 -9.35 9.20 -14.55
CA GLU A 93 -10.75 9.06 -14.96
C GLU A 93 -10.98 7.85 -15.90
N THR A 94 -9.92 7.20 -16.39
CA THR A 94 -10.06 5.98 -17.22
C THR A 94 -10.62 4.77 -16.45
N ARG A 95 -10.53 4.77 -15.11
CA ARG A 95 -10.99 3.65 -14.27
C ARG A 95 -11.19 4.06 -12.81
N PRO A 96 -11.96 3.29 -12.02
CA PRO A 96 -12.05 3.53 -10.59
C PRO A 96 -10.73 3.21 -9.86
N HIS A 97 -10.35 4.06 -8.91
CA HIS A 97 -9.19 3.88 -8.04
C HIS A 97 -9.65 3.75 -6.59
N ALA A 98 -9.14 2.74 -5.88
CA ALA A 98 -9.53 2.44 -4.50
C ALA A 98 -8.39 2.69 -3.50
N LEU A 99 -8.76 2.97 -2.25
CA LEU A 99 -7.83 2.90 -1.11
C LEU A 99 -7.27 1.49 -0.96
N ASP A 100 -5.98 1.37 -0.62
CA ASP A 100 -5.43 0.08 -0.21
C ASP A 100 -5.88 -0.28 1.21
N LEU A 101 -6.99 -1.01 1.28
CA LEU A 101 -7.56 -1.57 2.51
C LEU A 101 -7.38 -3.10 2.57
N SER A 102 -6.44 -3.63 1.81
CA SER A 102 -6.22 -5.07 1.67
C SER A 102 -5.92 -5.73 3.02
N GLY A 103 -5.18 -5.05 3.91
CA GLY A 103 -4.85 -5.58 5.24
C GLY A 103 -6.01 -5.71 6.22
N VAL A 104 -7.17 -5.08 5.96
CA VAL A 104 -8.41 -5.34 6.73
C VAL A 104 -9.36 -6.31 6.06
N PHE A 105 -9.01 -6.81 4.87
CA PHE A 105 -9.85 -7.68 4.05
C PHE A 105 -11.26 -7.12 3.87
N CYS A 106 -11.33 -5.84 3.49
CA CYS A 106 -12.60 -5.14 3.33
C CYS A 106 -13.48 -5.84 2.28
N ALA A 107 -14.78 -5.96 2.58
CA ALA A 107 -15.72 -6.65 1.71
C ALA A 107 -16.09 -5.85 0.44
N SER A 108 -15.89 -4.54 0.46
CA SER A 108 -16.05 -3.67 -0.70
C SER A 108 -14.93 -2.64 -0.74
N ASP A 109 -14.66 -2.14 -1.94
CA ASP A 109 -13.67 -1.10 -2.15
C ASP A 109 -14.17 0.25 -1.60
N VAL A 110 -13.23 1.16 -1.29
CA VAL A 110 -13.49 2.57 -0.95
C VAL A 110 -12.81 3.40 -2.02
N LEU A 111 -13.59 4.13 -2.81
CA LEU A 111 -13.10 4.78 -4.02
C LEU A 111 -12.62 6.20 -3.74
N TYR A 112 -11.54 6.58 -4.41
CA TYR A 112 -11.08 7.95 -4.52
C TYR A 112 -11.98 8.75 -5.47
N SER A 113 -12.17 10.03 -5.15
CA SER A 113 -12.34 11.06 -6.18
C SER A 113 -10.96 11.55 -6.63
N TYR A 114 -10.86 12.22 -7.78
CA TYR A 114 -9.58 12.80 -8.21
C TYR A 114 -9.06 13.83 -7.19
N ASP A 115 -9.96 14.61 -6.57
CA ASP A 115 -9.58 15.62 -5.60
C ASP A 115 -8.98 15.00 -4.33
N ASP A 116 -9.52 13.85 -3.89
CA ASP A 116 -8.92 13.10 -2.79
C ASP A 116 -7.54 12.55 -3.15
N TYR A 117 -7.40 11.99 -4.36
CA TYR A 117 -6.16 11.41 -4.82
C TYR A 117 -5.07 12.48 -4.87
N SER A 118 -5.39 13.64 -5.44
CA SER A 118 -4.52 14.82 -5.47
C SER A 118 -4.16 15.32 -4.06
N ALA A 119 -5.13 15.36 -3.15
CA ALA A 119 -4.87 15.73 -1.75
C ALA A 119 -3.94 14.71 -1.06
N HIS A 120 -4.19 13.41 -1.23
CA HIS A 120 -3.39 12.35 -0.63
C HIS A 120 -1.97 12.28 -1.23
N LEU A 121 -1.82 12.57 -2.53
CA LEU A 121 -0.51 12.66 -3.17
C LEU A 121 0.33 13.77 -2.51
N LYS A 122 -0.26 14.94 -2.27
CA LYS A 122 0.40 16.03 -1.54
C LYS A 122 0.77 15.64 -0.11
N SER A 123 -0.09 14.91 0.60
CA SER A 123 0.26 14.38 1.93
C SER A 123 1.43 13.39 1.85
N THR A 124 1.47 12.56 0.81
CA THR A 124 2.57 11.61 0.54
C THR A 124 3.89 12.34 0.23
N GLU A 125 3.86 13.38 -0.59
CA GLU A 125 5.04 14.21 -0.88
C GLU A 125 5.55 14.94 0.37
N ARG A 126 4.65 15.44 1.22
CA ARG A 126 5.02 16.02 2.51
C ARG A 126 5.62 14.98 3.45
N TYR A 127 5.14 13.75 3.41
CA TYR A 127 5.68 12.65 4.21
C TYR A 127 7.16 12.40 3.87
N VAL A 128 7.53 12.44 2.58
CA VAL A 128 8.94 12.38 2.13
C VAL A 128 9.78 13.50 2.73
N GLN A 129 9.26 14.73 2.78
CA GLN A 129 10.01 15.88 3.32
C GLN A 129 10.21 15.82 4.82
N THR A 130 9.41 15.05 5.54
CA THR A 130 9.39 15.00 7.01
C THR A 130 10.03 13.73 7.59
N HIS A 131 10.28 12.71 6.77
CA HIS A 131 10.85 11.43 7.20
C HIS A 131 12.09 11.09 6.37
N GLU A 132 13.28 11.30 6.94
CA GLU A 132 14.58 11.09 6.26
C GLU A 132 14.77 9.66 5.73
N ASN A 133 14.25 8.67 6.44
CA ASN A 133 14.35 7.25 6.08
C ASN A 133 13.26 6.76 5.11
N TYR A 134 12.37 7.64 4.67
CA TYR A 134 11.33 7.33 3.70
C TYR A 134 11.65 7.98 2.35
N SER A 135 11.62 7.19 1.28
CA SER A 135 11.78 7.66 -0.09
C SER A 135 10.61 7.26 -0.97
N LEU A 136 10.36 8.09 -1.98
CA LEU A 136 9.29 7.88 -2.95
C LEU A 136 9.88 7.89 -4.37
N LYS A 137 9.59 6.85 -5.15
CA LYS A 137 9.92 6.75 -6.56
C LYS A 137 8.66 6.89 -7.41
N TYR A 138 8.77 7.70 -8.46
CA TYR A 138 7.72 7.83 -9.45
C TYR A 138 7.95 6.87 -10.61
N ALA A 139 7.06 5.89 -10.75
CA ALA A 139 6.97 5.07 -11.94
C ALA A 139 6.38 5.89 -13.08
N LYS A 140 6.92 5.71 -14.30
CA LYS A 140 6.42 6.40 -15.50
C LYS A 140 5.01 5.99 -15.90
N ARG A 141 4.62 4.76 -15.54
CA ARG A 141 3.33 4.16 -15.85
C ARG A 141 2.91 3.23 -14.73
N GLN A 142 1.61 3.10 -14.56
CA GLN A 142 1.07 2.14 -13.62
C GLN A 142 1.35 0.70 -14.09
N THR A 143 2.19 -0.02 -13.36
CA THR A 143 2.45 -1.45 -13.63
C THR A 143 1.25 -2.32 -13.28
N PHE A 144 0.53 -1.98 -12.21
CA PHE A 144 -0.56 -2.81 -11.66
C PHE A 144 -1.78 -1.97 -11.30
N CYS A 145 -2.97 -2.40 -11.72
CA CYS A 145 -4.21 -1.68 -11.39
C CYS A 145 -4.69 -1.99 -9.97
N ASN A 146 -4.48 -3.22 -9.52
CA ASN A 146 -5.01 -3.79 -8.27
C ASN A 146 -4.06 -4.79 -7.59
N LEU A 147 -2.82 -4.89 -8.08
CA LEU A 147 -1.78 -5.73 -7.50
C LEU A 147 -0.70 -4.86 -6.88
N GLN A 148 -0.13 -5.31 -5.77
CA GLN A 148 0.98 -4.64 -5.11
C GLN A 148 2.05 -5.65 -4.77
N ILE A 149 3.30 -5.22 -4.78
CA ILE A 149 4.43 -6.02 -4.34
C ILE A 149 5.07 -5.30 -3.17
N LEU A 150 5.10 -5.94 -2.00
CA LEU A 150 5.84 -5.47 -0.83
C LEU A 150 7.07 -6.36 -0.66
N ILE A 151 8.23 -5.75 -0.44
CA ILE A 151 9.52 -6.45 -0.39
C ILE A 151 10.19 -6.07 0.92
N HIS A 152 10.53 -7.08 1.70
CA HIS A 152 11.49 -6.97 2.78
C HIS A 152 12.76 -7.69 2.33
N GLU A 153 13.78 -6.90 2.01
CA GLU A 153 15.01 -7.36 1.38
C GLU A 153 15.67 -8.52 2.14
N GLY A 154 15.95 -9.61 1.42
CA GLY A 154 16.53 -10.84 1.93
C GLY A 154 15.61 -11.67 2.83
N GLN A 155 14.39 -11.21 3.13
CA GLN A 155 13.46 -11.90 4.03
C GLN A 155 12.28 -12.50 3.29
N TRP A 156 11.48 -11.67 2.62
CA TRP A 156 10.28 -12.10 1.91
C TRP A 156 9.80 -11.03 0.92
N ALA A 157 9.03 -11.49 -0.06
CA ALA A 157 8.23 -10.63 -0.92
C ALA A 157 6.77 -11.05 -0.83
N MET A 158 5.86 -10.09 -0.83
CA MET A 158 4.43 -10.30 -0.75
C MET A 158 3.76 -9.72 -1.98
N ILE A 159 3.01 -10.56 -2.69
CA ILE A 159 2.13 -10.12 -3.78
C ILE A 159 0.71 -10.06 -3.23
N SER A 160 0.09 -8.89 -3.35
CA SER A 160 -1.26 -8.63 -2.84
C SER A 160 -2.20 -8.29 -3.97
N LYS A 161 -3.36 -8.94 -4.04
CA LYS A 161 -4.52 -8.42 -4.79
C LYS A 161 -5.35 -7.61 -3.83
N CYS A 162 -5.47 -6.31 -4.07
CA CYS A 162 -5.99 -5.37 -3.07
C CYS A 162 -7.48 -5.08 -3.18
N ASN A 163 -8.09 -5.28 -4.35
CA ASN A 163 -9.54 -5.17 -4.49
C ASN A 163 -10.24 -6.34 -3.80
N ALA A 164 -11.45 -6.10 -3.31
CA ALA A 164 -12.24 -7.12 -2.65
C ALA A 164 -12.57 -8.33 -3.59
N PRO A 165 -12.43 -9.58 -3.13
CA PRO A 165 -11.78 -10.00 -1.88
C PRO A 165 -10.24 -9.94 -1.99
N ALA A 166 -9.62 -9.38 -0.95
CA ALA A 166 -8.17 -9.29 -0.86
C ALA A 166 -7.52 -10.65 -0.60
N ILE A 167 -6.33 -10.87 -1.18
CA ILE A 167 -5.52 -12.06 -0.97
C ILE A 167 -4.04 -11.70 -1.04
N HIS A 168 -3.25 -12.25 -0.11
CA HIS A 168 -1.82 -12.01 -0.02
C HIS A 168 -1.04 -13.31 -0.15
N PHE A 169 0.00 -13.28 -0.98
CA PHE A 169 0.92 -14.39 -1.21
C PHE A 169 2.30 -14.01 -0.71
N VAL A 170 2.79 -14.66 0.35
CA VAL A 170 4.13 -14.43 0.90
C VAL A 170 5.10 -15.47 0.34
N ILE A 171 6.15 -14.96 -0.28
CA ILE A 171 7.17 -15.69 -1.02
C ILE A 171 8.50 -15.55 -0.29
N ARG A 172 9.10 -16.69 0.08
CA ARG A 172 10.43 -16.78 0.72
C ARG A 172 11.42 -17.64 -0.06
N HIS A 173 11.00 -18.20 -1.19
CA HIS A 173 11.86 -19.04 -2.00
C HIS A 173 12.97 -18.19 -2.62
N PRO A 174 14.28 -18.47 -2.39
CA PRO A 174 15.37 -17.55 -2.72
C PRO A 174 15.37 -17.06 -4.17
N LYS A 175 15.12 -17.95 -5.14
CA LYS A 175 15.08 -17.56 -6.56
C LYS A 175 13.92 -16.62 -6.90
N LEU A 176 12.76 -16.82 -6.28
CA LEU A 176 11.59 -15.98 -6.53
C LEU A 176 11.72 -14.64 -5.80
N LEU A 177 12.27 -14.67 -4.58
CA LEU A 177 12.57 -13.46 -3.83
C LEU A 177 13.55 -12.56 -4.59
N SER A 178 14.67 -13.14 -5.04
CA SER A 178 15.66 -12.41 -5.85
C SER A 178 15.06 -11.84 -7.14
N ALA A 179 14.16 -12.58 -7.80
CA ALA A 179 13.47 -12.07 -8.98
C ALA A 179 12.53 -10.89 -8.67
N LEU A 180 11.86 -10.89 -7.51
CA LEU A 180 10.96 -9.82 -7.07
C LEU A 180 11.72 -8.59 -6.56
N GLU A 181 12.82 -8.77 -5.83
CA GLU A 181 13.71 -7.69 -5.38
C GLU A 181 14.29 -6.91 -6.56
N ASN A 182 14.69 -7.62 -7.61
CA ASN A 182 15.22 -7.05 -8.84
C ASN A 182 14.14 -6.77 -9.89
N PHE A 183 12.86 -6.83 -9.52
CA PHE A 183 11.77 -6.59 -10.46
C PHE A 183 11.80 -5.13 -10.92
N ILE A 184 11.87 -4.96 -12.23
CA ILE A 184 11.72 -3.70 -12.93
C ILE A 184 10.43 -3.85 -13.76
N PRO A 185 9.42 -3.00 -13.54
CA PRO A 185 8.24 -2.98 -14.39
C PRO A 185 8.60 -2.96 -15.88
N PRO A 186 7.96 -3.79 -16.72
CA PRO A 186 8.21 -3.75 -18.15
C PRO A 186 7.88 -2.35 -18.70
N VAL A 187 8.87 -1.73 -19.34
CA VAL A 187 8.66 -0.52 -20.14
C VAL A 187 8.03 -0.98 -21.45
N ILE A 188 6.72 -0.81 -21.60
CA ILE A 188 6.09 -0.94 -22.92
C ILE A 188 6.44 0.35 -23.67
N GLU A 189 7.26 0.23 -24.72
CA GLU A 189 7.44 1.32 -25.68
C GLU A 189 6.09 1.65 -26.31
N ASP A 190 5.71 2.93 -26.32
CA ASP A 190 4.50 3.38 -27.01
C ASP A 190 4.61 3.02 -28.49
N GLN A 191 3.68 2.19 -28.97
CA GLN A 191 3.39 2.05 -30.40
C GLN A 191 2.45 3.16 -30.85
#